data_AF-A0A533Q5Q7-F1
#
_entry.id   AF-A0A533Q5Q7-F1
#
_cell.length_a   1.000
_cell.length_b   1.000
_cell.length_c   1.000
_cell.angle_alpha   90.00
_cell.angle_beta   90.00
_cell.angle_gamma   90.00
#
_symmetry.space_group_name_H-M   'P 1'
#
loop_
_entity.id
_entity.type
_entity.pdbx_description
1 polymer ?
#
loop_
_entity_poly.entity_id
_entity_poly.type
_entity_poly.pdbx_seq_one_letter_code
_entity_poly.pdbx_strand_id
1 'polypeptide(L)' 'MTNQEITSELKNRIQSDIDHFNGKLPERFAIAWRSYLAGLLEWGILDVSKYDALTEILPSVLDDPAAAILRGRD' A
#
# COMPACT_ATOMS: atom_id res chain seq x y z
N MET A 1 -12.19 2.25 15.33
CA MET A 1 -11.44 1.19 14.63
C MET A 1 -10.04 1.17 15.18
N THR A 2 -9.56 0.03 15.63
CA THR A 2 -8.16 -0.19 16.02
C THR A 2 -7.27 -0.23 14.76
N ASN A 3 -5.97 0.01 14.93
CA ASN A 3 -5.00 -0.09 13.85
C ASN A 3 -5.01 -1.50 13.18
N GLN A 4 -5.28 -2.54 13.97
CA GLN A 4 -5.41 -3.92 13.48
C GLN A 4 -6.67 -4.10 12.59
N GLU A 5 -7.80 -3.49 12.97
CA GLU A 5 -9.02 -3.51 12.16
C GLU A 5 -8.82 -2.75 10.83
N ILE A 6 -8.14 -1.59 10.89
CA ILE A 6 -7.78 -0.80 9.70
C ILE A 6 -6.91 -1.62 8.74
N THR A 7 -5.86 -2.26 9.26
CA THR A 7 -4.96 -3.10 8.45
C THR A 7 -5.72 -4.24 7.77
N SER A 8 -6.64 -4.88 8.49
CA SER A 8 -7.43 -6.00 7.97
C SER A 8 -8.36 -5.55 6.84
N GLU A 9 -9.01 -4.40 7.02
CA GLU A 9 -9.87 -3.80 6.00
C GLU A 9 -9.07 -3.38 4.75
N LEU A 10 -7.90 -2.76 4.91
CA LEU A 10 -7.02 -2.39 3.80
C LEU A 10 -6.58 -3.62 3.01
N LYS A 11 -6.16 -4.69 3.71
CA LYS A 11 -5.78 -5.96 3.07
C LYS A 11 -6.92 -6.55 2.23
N ASN A 12 -8.15 -6.56 2.77
CA ASN A 12 -9.31 -7.07 2.07
C ASN A 12 -9.62 -6.26 0.79
N ARG A 13 -9.47 -4.93 0.85
CA ARG A 13 -9.69 -4.05 -0.31
C ARG A 13 -8.63 -4.26 -1.39
N ILE A 14 -7.35 -4.33 -0.99
CA ILE A 14 -6.26 -4.60 -1.93
C ILE A 14 -6.47 -5.96 -2.61
N GLN A 15 -6.84 -6.99 -1.84
CA GLN A 15 -7.13 -8.31 -2.41
C GLN A 15 -8.33 -8.27 -3.37
N SER A 16 -9.39 -7.54 -3.04
CA SER A 16 -10.56 -7.39 -3.90
C SER A 16 -10.20 -6.74 -5.24
N ASP A 17 -9.31 -5.74 -5.25
CA ASP A 17 -8.79 -5.14 -6.48
C ASP A 17 -7.94 -6.13 -7.28
N ILE A 18 -7.04 -6.87 -6.62
CA ILE A 18 -6.24 -7.91 -7.26
C ILE A 18 -7.15 -8.94 -7.95
N ASP A 19 -8.18 -9.41 -7.25
CA ASP A 19 -9.15 -10.38 -7.77
C ASP A 19 -9.95 -9.80 -8.94
N HIS A 20 -10.38 -8.53 -8.85
CA HIS A 20 -11.05 -7.81 -9.94
C HIS A 20 -10.20 -7.77 -11.22
N PHE A 21 -8.89 -7.63 -11.09
CA PHE A 21 -7.94 -7.66 -12.21
C PHE A 21 -7.38 -9.06 -12.51
N ASN A 22 -8.11 -10.12 -12.18
CA ASN A 22 -7.74 -11.52 -12.44
C ASN A 22 -6.35 -11.89 -11.88
N GLY A 23 -6.05 -11.44 -10.66
CA GLY A 23 -4.78 -11.69 -9.99
C GLY A 23 -3.63 -10.78 -10.42
N LYS A 24 -3.82 -9.89 -11.40
CA LYS A 24 -2.77 -8.99 -11.90
C LYS A 24 -3.18 -7.52 -11.76
N LEU A 25 -2.89 -6.96 -10.59
CA LEU A 25 -3.12 -5.54 -10.31
C LEU A 25 -2.32 -4.67 -11.31
N PRO A 26 -2.97 -3.79 -12.09
CA PRO A 26 -2.26 -2.89 -12.98
C PRO A 26 -1.33 -1.96 -12.21
N GLU A 27 -0.19 -1.63 -12.79
CA GLU A 27 0.86 -0.82 -12.14
C GLU A 27 0.34 0.50 -11.57
N ARG A 28 -0.51 1.22 -12.32
CA ARG A 28 -1.13 2.47 -11.85
C ARG A 28 -1.95 2.30 -10.55
N PHE A 29 -2.61 1.15 -10.36
CA PHE A 29 -3.36 0.85 -9.14
C PHE A 29 -2.41 0.49 -8.00
N ALA A 30 -1.32 -0.23 -8.29
CA ALA A 30 -0.28 -0.50 -7.31
C ALA A 30 0.39 0.79 -6.81
N ILE A 31 0.69 1.74 -7.71
CA ILE A 31 1.20 3.08 -7.35
C ILE A 31 0.21 3.83 -6.46
N ALA A 32 -1.09 3.81 -6.82
CA ALA A 32 -2.12 4.46 -6.02
C ALA A 32 -2.21 3.88 -4.60
N TRP A 33 -2.20 2.55 -4.47
CA TRP A 33 -2.19 1.87 -3.17
C TRP A 33 -0.92 2.19 -2.37
N ARG A 34 0.27 2.13 -2.99
CA ARG A 34 1.55 2.50 -2.35
C ARG A 34 1.53 3.93 -1.82
N SER A 35 1.01 4.87 -2.60
CA SER A 35 0.90 6.28 -2.23
C SER A 35 -0.09 6.50 -1.08
N TYR A 36 -1.23 5.80 -1.12
CA TYR A 36 -2.23 5.87 -0.06
C TYR A 36 -1.68 5.32 1.26
N LEU A 37 -1.03 4.14 1.22
CA LEU A 37 -0.41 3.52 2.40
C LEU A 37 0.72 4.39 2.98
N ALA A 38 1.51 5.05 2.12
CA ALA A 38 2.55 5.98 2.55
C ALA A 38 1.95 7.17 3.33
N GLY A 39 0.86 7.77 2.83
CA GLY A 39 0.17 8.84 3.55
C GLY A 39 -0.39 8.38 4.90
N LEU A 40 -0.95 7.16 4.98
CA LEU A 40 -1.42 6.60 6.23
C LEU A 40 -0.30 6.34 7.24
N LEU A 41 0.90 5.96 6.77
CA LEU A 41 2.10 5.84 7.60
C LEU A 41 2.55 7.21 8.11
N GLU A 42 2.66 8.22 7.23
CA GLU A 42 3.08 9.58 7.60
C GLU A 42 2.14 10.23 8.63
N TRP A 43 0.84 9.91 8.59
CA TRP A 43 -0.14 10.42 9.55
C TRP A 43 -0.29 9.55 10.82
N GLY A 44 0.52 8.52 10.98
CA GLY A 44 0.49 7.63 12.15
C GLY A 44 -0.76 6.75 12.24
N ILE A 45 -1.52 6.62 11.14
CA ILE A 45 -2.66 5.71 11.07
C ILE A 45 -2.18 4.26 10.93
N LEU A 46 -1.09 4.05 10.20
CA LEU A 46 -0.34 2.80 10.15
C LEU A 46 0.99 2.95 10.89
N ASP A 47 1.46 1.87 11.51
CA ASP A 47 2.86 1.75 11.92
C ASP A 47 3.70 1.13 10.78
N VAL A 48 5.01 1.17 10.92
CA VAL A 48 5.96 0.66 9.90
C VAL A 48 5.72 -0.82 9.61
N SER A 49 5.47 -1.66 10.62
CA SER A 49 5.26 -3.08 10.43
C SER A 49 3.99 -3.38 9.62
N LYS A 50 2.91 -2.61 9.84
CA LYS A 50 1.68 -2.74 9.05
C LYS A 50 1.82 -2.20 7.64
N TYR A 51 2.53 -1.09 7.47
CA TYR A 51 2.86 -0.55 6.16
C TYR A 51 3.64 -1.57 5.33
N ASP A 52 4.69 -2.17 5.89
CA ASP A 52 5.50 -3.18 5.22
C ASP A 52 4.65 -4.39 4.80
N ALA A 53 3.86 -4.94 5.74
CA ALA A 53 2.98 -6.08 5.45
C ALA A 53 1.94 -5.81 4.35
N LEU A 54 1.44 -4.57 4.24
CA LEU A 54 0.48 -4.17 3.20
C LEU A 54 1.15 -3.82 1.87
N THR A 55 2.43 -3.48 1.85
CA THR A 55 3.16 -3.23 0.60
C THR A 55 3.74 -4.50 -0.01
N GLU A 56 4.01 -5.53 0.79
CA GLU A 56 4.47 -6.86 0.32
C GLU A 56 3.44 -7.58 -0.57
N ILE A 57 2.15 -7.31 -0.40
CA ILE A 57 1.09 -7.92 -1.25
C ILE A 57 0.94 -7.22 -2.60
N LEU A 58 1.45 -6.00 -2.73
CA LEU A 58 1.36 -5.22 -3.96
C LEU A 58 2.48 -5.64 -4.92
N PRO A 59 2.23 -5.64 -6.24
CA PRO A 59 3.29 -5.90 -7.20
C PRO A 59 4.41 -4.87 -7.05
N SER A 60 5.62 -5.28 -7.40
CA SER A 60 6.77 -4.38 -7.48
C SER A 60 6.52 -3.32 -8.54
N VAL A 61 6.88 -2.08 -8.23
CA VAL A 61 6.83 -0.94 -9.13
C VAL A 61 8.27 -0.43 -9.28
N LEU A 62 8.76 -0.34 -10.52
CA LEU A 62 10.15 0.04 -10.81
C LEU A 62 10.44 1.50 -10.47
N ASP A 63 9.48 2.39 -10.74
CA ASP A 63 9.52 3.82 -10.42
C ASP A 63 8.39 4.14 -9.44
N ASP A 64 8.61 3.84 -8.16
CA ASP A 64 7.64 4.03 -7.09
C ASP A 64 7.81 5.43 -6.46
N PRO A 65 6.99 6.43 -6.88
CA PRO A 65 7.12 7.79 -6.35
C PRO A 65 6.83 7.85 -4.85
N ALA A 66 6.00 6.95 -4.30
CA ALA A 66 5.70 6.92 -2.88
C ALA A 66 6.92 6.48 -2.07
N ALA A 67 7.62 5.45 -2.53
CA ALA A 67 8.89 5.02 -1.91
C ALA A 67 9.97 6.11 -2.00
N ALA A 68 10.06 6.81 -3.14
CA ALA A 68 11.01 7.91 -3.32
C ALA A 68 10.73 9.09 -2.37
N ILE A 69 9.45 9.43 -2.13
CA ILE A 69 9.05 10.47 -1.19
C ILE A 69 9.41 10.06 0.24
N LEU A 70 9.05 8.84 0.65
CA LEU A 70 9.30 8.35 2.01
C LEU A 70 10.79 8.25 2.37
N ARG A 71 11.65 7.92 1.40
CA ARG A 71 13.10 7.77 1.63
C ARG A 71 13.87 9.09 1.64
N GLY A 72 13.19 10.21 1.36
CA GLY A 72 13.83 11.47 1.03
C GLY A 72 14.38 11.39 -0.38
N ARG A 73 13.83 12.20 -1.29
CA ARG A 73 14.28 12.28 -2.68
C ARG A 73 15.75 12.75 -2.70
N ASP A 74 16.63 11.98 -3.35
CA ASP A 74 17.94 12.49 -3.81
C ASP A 74 17.76 13.39 -5.04
#